data_AF-A0A822FGH6-F1
#
_entry.id   AF-A0A822FGH6-F1
#
_cell.length_a   1.000
_cell.length_b   1.000
_cell.length_c   1.000
_cell.angle_alpha   90.00
_cell.angle_beta   90.00
_cell.angle_gamma   90.00
#
_symmetry.space_group_name_H-M   'P 1'
#
loop_
_entity.id
_entity.type
_entity.pdbx_description
1 polymer ?
#
loop_
_entity_poly.entity_id
_entity_poly.type
_entity_poly.pdbx_seq_one_letter_code
_entity_poly.pdbx_strand_id
1 'polypeptide(L)'
;MRPDTYEVPFPMLLNRAFEILLGFRNTRTYNGIQIKNLQRILVIKCLNTCDSEEWTQHLLNLTNQAKDFIKIMLIKPTDDETFRLDNILGKIADEDVRLYAVVFKEVSFAIDLNSLYTKRILIGKS
;
A
#
# COMPACT_ATOMS: atom_id res chain seq x y z
N MET A 1 6.30 -17.79 -11.12
CA MET A 1 5.25 -18.75 -10.73
C MET A 1 5.70 -20.11 -11.23
N ARG A 2 5.76 -21.13 -10.37
CA ARG A 2 6.12 -22.48 -10.82
C ARG A 2 4.91 -23.08 -11.54
N PRO A 3 5.02 -23.47 -12.83
CA PRO A 3 3.88 -23.96 -13.60
C PRO A 3 3.22 -25.19 -12.97
N ASP A 4 4.01 -26.04 -12.31
CA ASP A 4 3.58 -27.36 -11.85
C ASP A 4 2.92 -27.33 -10.46
N THR A 5 3.17 -26.26 -9.68
CA THR A 5 2.70 -26.13 -8.29
C THR A 5 1.88 -24.87 -8.05
N TYR A 6 1.80 -23.97 -9.05
CA TYR A 6 1.23 -22.63 -8.95
C TYR A 6 1.83 -21.77 -7.83
N GLU A 7 2.90 -22.23 -7.19
CA GLU A 7 3.61 -21.49 -6.16
C GLU A 7 4.25 -20.25 -6.75
N VAL A 8 4.12 -19.13 -6.04
CA VAL A 8 4.85 -17.90 -6.34
C VAL A 8 6.16 -17.95 -5.56
N PRO A 9 7.30 -18.30 -6.19
CA PRO A 9 8.57 -18.22 -5.51
C PRO A 9 8.86 -16.74 -5.24
N PHE A 10 8.95 -16.37 -3.97
CA PHE A 10 9.30 -15.04 -3.46
C PHE A 10 8.23 -13.95 -3.68
N PRO A 11 7.06 -14.02 -3.00
CA PRO A 11 5.99 -13.04 -3.16
C PRO A 11 6.37 -11.65 -2.62
N MET A 12 6.40 -10.68 -3.53
CA MET A 12 6.37 -9.20 -3.41
C MET A 12 5.27 -8.55 -2.56
N LEU A 13 5.36 -8.35 -1.24
CA LEU A 13 4.33 -7.52 -0.57
C LEU A 13 4.59 -6.05 -0.86
N LEU A 14 3.75 -5.47 -1.73
CA LEU A 14 3.69 -4.04 -2.03
C LEU A 14 2.72 -3.38 -1.05
N ASN A 15 3.23 -2.62 -0.08
CA ASN A 15 2.44 -1.82 0.86
C ASN A 15 2.37 -0.34 0.41
N ARG A 16 1.76 0.55 1.17
CA ARG A 16 1.61 1.95 0.73
C ARG A 16 2.90 2.79 0.71
N ALA A 17 4.02 2.23 1.17
CA ALA A 17 5.27 2.97 1.36
C ALA A 17 6.47 2.34 0.64
N PHE A 18 6.24 1.54 -0.40
CA PHE A 18 7.37 1.14 -1.25
C PHE A 18 7.81 2.34 -2.11
N GLU A 19 9.12 2.45 -2.30
CA GLU A 19 9.74 3.46 -3.14
C GLU A 19 9.92 2.88 -4.55
N ILE A 20 9.60 3.67 -5.56
CA ILE A 20 9.92 3.36 -6.96
C ILE A 20 11.05 4.29 -7.40
N LEU A 21 12.16 3.70 -7.83
CA LEU A 21 13.37 4.41 -8.22
C LEU A 21 13.76 4.03 -9.65
N LEU A 22 14.09 5.03 -10.45
CA LEU A 22 14.58 4.87 -11.82
C LEU A 22 16.08 5.18 -11.92
N GLY A 23 16.69 4.69 -13.00
CA GLY A 23 18.01 5.11 -13.45
C GLY A 23 19.18 4.26 -12.94
N PHE A 24 20.31 4.40 -13.64
CA PHE A 24 21.49 3.54 -13.49
C PHE A 24 22.07 3.50 -12.08
N ARG A 25 22.07 4.64 -11.37
CA ARG A 25 22.61 4.75 -10.01
C ARG A 25 21.89 3.83 -9.03
N ASN A 26 20.60 3.60 -9.25
CA ASN A 26 19.73 2.83 -8.37
C ASN A 26 19.69 1.37 -8.84
N THR A 27 19.44 1.16 -10.13
CA THR A 27 19.11 -0.16 -10.68
C THR A 27 20.30 -0.90 -11.28
N ARG A 28 21.46 -0.24 -11.40
CA ARG A 28 22.65 -0.73 -12.12
C ARG A 28 22.38 -1.12 -13.58
N THR A 29 21.33 -0.56 -14.16
CA THR A 29 20.95 -0.70 -15.58
C THR A 29 20.31 0.59 -16.07
N TYR A 30 20.40 0.89 -17.36
CA TYR A 30 19.84 2.15 -17.90
C TYR A 30 18.31 2.15 -17.92
N ASN A 31 17.70 1.00 -18.17
CA ASN A 31 16.23 0.84 -18.30
C ASN A 31 15.64 0.06 -17.10
N GLY A 32 16.23 0.21 -15.92
CA GLY A 32 15.78 -0.52 -14.73
C GLY A 32 14.76 0.26 -13.91
N ILE A 33 13.78 -0.46 -13.38
CA ILE A 33 12.87 -0.01 -12.33
C ILE A 33 13.25 -0.72 -11.04
N GLN A 34 13.49 0.04 -9.98
CA GLN A 34 13.72 -0.50 -8.66
C GLN A 34 12.50 -0.24 -7.79
N ILE A 35 11.91 -1.31 -7.27
CA ILE A 35 10.86 -1.28 -6.26
C ILE A 35 11.50 -1.68 -4.94
N LYS A 36 11.47 -0.78 -3.96
CA LYS A 36 12.06 -1.01 -2.65
C LYS A 36 10.99 -0.95 -1.58
N ASN A 37 10.89 -1.99 -0.76
CA ASN A 37 10.16 -1.95 0.50
C ASN A 37 11.14 -2.14 1.66
N LEU A 38 10.62 -2.21 2.89
CA LEU A 38 11.44 -2.37 4.09
C LEU A 38 12.15 -3.71 4.21
N GLN A 39 11.68 -4.74 3.51
CA GLN A 39 12.21 -6.10 3.59
C GLN A 39 13.19 -6.40 2.45
N ARG A 40 12.99 -5.80 1.27
CA ARG A 40 13.77 -6.12 0.07
C ARG A 40 13.68 -5.07 -1.03
N ILE A 41 14.64 -5.19 -1.94
CA ILE A 41 14.71 -4.47 -3.20
C ILE A 41 14.45 -5.46 -4.33
N LEU A 42 13.49 -5.13 -5.21
CA LEU A 42 13.26 -5.80 -6.47
C LEU A 42 13.69 -4.88 -7.61
N VAL A 43 14.58 -5.35 -8.48
CA VAL A 43 14.96 -4.62 -9.69
C VAL A 43 14.41 -5.34 -10.91
N ILE A 44 13.60 -4.64 -11.70
CA ILE A 44 13.04 -5.09 -12.97
C ILE A 44 13.83 -4.43 -14.08
N LYS A 45 14.37 -5.23 -15.01
CA LYS A 45 15.03 -4.71 -16.21
C LYS A 45 14.01 -4.64 -17.34
N CYS A 46 13.79 -3.45 -17.87
CA CYS A 46 12.94 -3.25 -19.04
C CYS A 46 13.77 -3.31 -20.33
N LEU A 47 13.11 -3.58 -21.46
CA LEU A 47 13.77 -3.68 -22.76
C LEU A 47 14.25 -2.31 -23.24
N ASN A 48 13.44 -1.28 -23.05
CA ASN A 48 13.74 0.09 -23.43
C ASN A 48 13.33 1.10 -22.32
N THR A 49 13.69 2.37 -22.51
CA THR A 49 13.41 3.44 -21.53
C THR A 49 11.91 3.77 -21.45
N CYS A 50 11.22 3.77 -22.60
CA CYS A 50 9.77 4.02 -22.69
C CYS A 50 8.98 3.02 -21.83
N ASP A 51 9.29 1.73 -21.93
CA ASP A 51 8.71 0.69 -21.08
C ASP A 51 8.95 1.02 -19.59
N SER A 52 10.18 1.38 -19.22
CA SER A 52 10.49 1.65 -17.81
C SER A 52 9.70 2.84 -17.25
N GLU A 53 9.46 3.86 -18.07
CA GLU A 53 8.67 5.04 -17.72
C GLU A 53 7.18 4.71 -17.61
N GLU A 54 6.62 3.99 -18.59
CA GLU A 54 5.21 3.58 -18.59
C GLU A 54 4.87 2.70 -17.38
N TRP A 55 5.69 1.68 -17.12
CA TRP A 55 5.54 0.81 -15.95
C TRP A 55 5.69 1.57 -14.64
N THR A 56 6.59 2.55 -14.58
CA THR A 56 6.73 3.41 -13.40
C THR A 56 5.48 4.25 -13.17
N GLN A 57 4.94 4.89 -14.20
CA GLN A 57 3.71 5.66 -14.10
C GLN A 57 2.53 4.77 -13.67
N HIS A 58 2.43 3.57 -14.23
CA HIS A 58 1.41 2.62 -13.85
C HIS A 58 1.52 2.22 -12.37
N LEU A 59 2.72 1.88 -11.90
CA LEU A 59 2.96 1.53 -10.50
C LEU A 59 2.70 2.71 -9.56
N LEU A 60 3.08 3.93 -9.92
CA LEU A 60 2.74 5.14 -9.16
C LEU A 60 1.22 5.36 -9.10
N ASN A 61 0.50 5.14 -10.21
CA ASN A 61 -0.96 5.20 -10.20
C ASN A 61 -1.57 4.13 -9.28
N LEU A 62 -1.01 2.92 -9.27
CA LEU A 62 -1.41 1.88 -8.33
C LEU A 62 -1.14 2.28 -6.87
N THR A 63 -0.05 2.97 -6.57
CA THR A 63 0.19 3.49 -5.21
C THR A 63 -0.87 4.51 -4.79
N ASN A 64 -1.28 5.38 -5.70
CA ASN A 64 -2.33 6.37 -5.44
C ASN A 64 -3.71 5.71 -5.29
N GLN A 65 -3.95 4.60 -5.99
CA GLN A 65 -5.20 3.83 -5.89
C GLN A 65 -5.23 2.84 -4.72
N ALA A 66 -4.08 2.48 -4.14
CA ALA A 66 -3.98 1.58 -3.01
C ALA A 66 -4.69 2.21 -1.80
N LYS A 67 -5.97 1.87 -1.62
CA LYS A 67 -6.85 2.51 -0.64
C LYS A 67 -6.26 2.45 0.75
N ASP A 68 -6.45 3.56 1.46
CA ASP A 68 -6.18 3.62 2.88
C ASP A 68 -6.95 2.52 3.63
N PHE A 69 -6.34 1.83 4.59
CA PHE A 69 -7.01 0.71 5.28
C PHE A 69 -8.21 1.27 6.05
N ILE A 70 -8.03 2.45 6.61
CA ILE A 70 -9.09 3.22 7.25
C ILE A 70 -10.12 3.78 6.25
N LYS A 71 -9.73 3.94 4.98
CA LYS A 71 -10.65 4.30 3.88
C LYS A 71 -11.15 3.08 3.11
N ILE A 72 -11.10 1.89 3.70
CA ILE A 72 -11.67 0.71 3.06
C ILE A 72 -13.20 0.80 3.04
N MET A 73 -13.78 0.44 1.91
CA MET A 73 -15.23 0.27 1.77
C MET A 73 -15.59 -1.13 2.25
N LEU A 74 -16.49 -1.24 3.24
CA LEU A 74 -16.94 -2.54 3.74
C LEU A 74 -17.93 -3.22 2.77
N ILE A 75 -18.62 -2.43 1.95
CA ILE A 75 -19.49 -2.90 0.86
C ILE A 75 -18.87 -2.49 -0.47
N LYS A 76 -18.83 -3.41 -1.45
CA LYS A 76 -18.30 -3.15 -2.80
C LYS A 76 -19.12 -3.90 -3.87
N PRO A 77 -19.22 -3.34 -5.10
CA PRO A 77 -18.84 -1.99 -5.49
C PRO A 77 -19.88 -0.97 -5.00
N THR A 78 -19.43 0.17 -4.48
CA THR A 78 -20.30 1.30 -4.14
C THR A 78 -19.50 2.60 -4.15
N ASP A 79 -20.13 3.69 -4.58
CA ASP A 79 -19.59 5.05 -4.51
C ASP A 79 -20.03 5.78 -3.24
N ASP A 80 -20.90 5.14 -2.45
CA ASP A 80 -21.40 5.70 -1.20
C ASP A 80 -20.36 5.60 -0.08
N GLU A 81 -19.70 6.72 0.21
CA GLU A 81 -18.70 6.83 1.28
C GLU A 81 -19.25 6.55 2.68
N THR A 82 -20.57 6.47 2.89
CA THR A 82 -21.12 6.15 4.21
C THR A 82 -20.74 4.74 4.68
N PHE A 83 -20.42 3.82 3.74
CA PHE A 83 -19.96 2.47 4.04
C PHE A 83 -18.43 2.35 4.21
N ARG A 84 -17.73 3.48 4.23
CA ARG A 84 -16.30 3.54 4.53
C ARG A 84 -16.07 3.30 6.02
N LEU A 85 -15.09 2.48 6.36
CA LEU A 85 -14.85 2.02 7.74
C LEU A 85 -14.78 3.17 8.75
N ASP A 86 -14.04 4.24 8.47
CA ASP A 86 -13.94 5.40 9.36
C ASP A 86 -15.26 6.15 9.56
N ASN A 87 -16.11 6.23 8.55
CA ASN A 87 -17.41 6.88 8.65
C ASN A 87 -18.40 6.04 9.46
N ILE A 88 -18.35 4.72 9.31
CA ILE A 88 -19.14 3.79 10.13
C ILE A 88 -18.71 3.89 11.59
N LEU A 89 -17.40 3.84 11.86
CA LEU A 89 -16.87 3.97 13.23
C LEU A 89 -17.24 5.31 13.85
N GLY A 90 -17.18 6.42 13.09
CA GLY A 90 -17.66 7.73 13.56
C GLY A 90 -19.13 7.71 13.95
N LYS A 91 -20.01 7.19 13.09
CA LYS A 91 -21.45 7.08 13.38
C LYS A 91 -21.74 6.26 14.64
N ILE A 92 -21.04 5.13 14.82
CA ILE A 92 -21.21 4.29 16.00
C ILE A 92 -20.73 5.03 17.26
N ALA A 93 -19.64 5.80 17.17
CA ALA A 93 -19.16 6.60 18.30
C ALA A 93 -20.16 7.71 18.70
N ASP A 94 -20.84 8.33 17.72
CA ASP A 94 -21.86 9.35 17.96
C ASP A 94 -23.10 8.79 18.69
N GLU A 95 -23.35 7.49 18.61
CA GLU A 95 -24.42 6.78 19.33
C GLU A 95 -24.05 6.45 20.80
N ASP A 96 -23.09 7.17 21.38
CA ASP A 96 -22.55 6.97 22.74
C ASP A 96 -21.91 5.58 22.95
N VAL A 97 -21.48 4.94 21.85
CA VAL A 97 -20.80 3.65 21.88
C VAL A 97 -19.28 3.86 21.98
N ARG A 98 -18.68 3.35 23.06
CA ARG A 98 -17.23 3.36 23.22
C ARG A 98 -16.56 2.32 22.34
N LEU A 99 -15.81 2.78 21.36
CA LEU A 99 -15.02 1.94 20.46
C LEU A 99 -13.60 1.73 20.99
N TYR A 100 -13.16 0.47 21.01
CA TYR A 100 -11.79 0.09 21.34
C TYR A 100 -11.17 -0.63 20.15
N ALA A 101 -10.08 -0.09 19.62
CA ALA A 101 -9.34 -0.69 18.52
C ALA A 101 -7.89 -0.96 18.95
N VAL A 102 -7.43 -2.20 18.74
CA VAL A 102 -6.02 -2.56 18.94
C VAL A 102 -5.32 -2.44 17.59
N VAL A 103 -4.55 -1.37 17.41
CA VAL A 103 -3.71 -1.18 16.23
C VAL A 103 -2.35 -1.82 16.51
N PHE A 104 -1.93 -2.75 15.64
CA PHE A 104 -0.60 -3.33 15.72
C PHE A 104 0.45 -2.24 15.52
N LYS A 105 1.35 -2.08 16.51
CA LYS A 105 2.48 -1.16 16.38
C LYS A 105 3.57 -1.84 15.57
N GLU A 106 3.79 -1.34 14.35
CA GLU A 106 4.90 -1.83 13.54
C GLU A 106 6.26 -1.43 14.13
N VAL A 107 7.29 -2.23 13.83
CA VAL A 107 8.66 -1.72 13.79
C VAL A 107 8.76 -1.02 12.45
N SER A 108 8.72 0.32 12.46
CA SER A 108 8.63 1.15 11.25
C SER A 108 9.78 0.96 10.26
N PHE A 109 10.90 0.35 10.68
CA PHE A 109 11.99 -0.06 9.80
C PHE A 109 11.75 -1.40 9.07
N ALA A 110 10.85 -2.25 9.55
CA ALA A 110 10.60 -3.59 9.00
C ALA A 110 9.26 -3.71 8.25
N ILE A 111 8.23 -2.99 8.69
CA ILE A 111 6.91 -2.97 8.06
C ILE A 111 6.33 -1.56 8.14
N ASP A 112 5.80 -1.04 7.03
CA ASP A 112 5.17 0.28 6.99
C ASP A 112 3.66 0.09 6.82
N LEU A 113 2.97 -0.22 7.92
CA LEU A 113 1.50 -0.28 7.97
C LEU A 113 0.90 1.08 8.32
N ASN A 114 1.73 2.09 8.60
CA ASN A 114 1.31 3.43 9.01
C ASN A 114 0.38 3.41 10.25
N SER A 115 0.67 2.54 11.22
CA SER A 115 -0.10 2.37 12.47
C SER A 115 -0.29 3.68 13.24
N LEU A 116 0.72 4.57 13.24
CA LEU A 116 0.64 5.88 13.87
C LEU A 116 -0.36 6.80 13.16
N TYR A 117 -0.35 6.81 11.83
CA TYR A 117 -1.29 7.60 11.03
C TYR A 117 -2.72 7.08 11.20
N THR A 118 -2.93 5.76 11.18
CA THR A 118 -4.22 5.14 11.50
C THR A 118 -4.72 5.54 12.88
N LYS A 119 -3.87 5.47 13.90
CA LYS A 119 -4.22 5.89 15.26
C LYS A 119 -4.64 7.37 15.31
N ARG A 120 -3.91 8.26 14.62
CA ARG A 120 -4.24 9.70 14.59
C ARG A 120 -5.58 9.98 13.93
N ILE A 121 -5.93 9.28 12.84
CA ILE A 121 -7.24 9.43 12.21
C ILE A 121 -8.36 8.92 13.11
N LEU A 122 -8.18 7.76 13.74
CA LEU A 122 -9.19 7.18 14.62
C LEU A 122 -9.43 8.04 15.88
N ILE A 123 -8.41 8.71 16.40
CA ILE A 123 -8.54 9.62 17.55
C ILE A 123 -9.06 10.99 17.12
N GLY A 124 -8.62 11.53 15.99
CA GLY A 124 -8.94 12.89 15.54
C GLY A 124 -10.35 13.10 14.98
N LYS A 125 -11.18 12.05 14.97
CA LYS A 125 -12.60 12.10 14.57
C LYS A 125 -13.59 12.10 15.74
N SER A 126 -13.12 12.14 16.98
CA SER A 126 -13.97 12.27 18.19
C SER A 126 -14.43 13.70 18.43
#